data_AF-A0A250JPR8-F1
#
_entry.id   AF-A0A250JPR8-F1
#
_cell.length_a   1.000
_cell.length_b   1.000
_cell.length_c   1.000
_cell.angle_alpha   90.00
_cell.angle_beta   90.00
_cell.angle_gamma   90.00
#
_symmetry.space_group_name_H-M   'P 1'
#
loop_
_entity.id
_entity.type
_entity.pdbx_description
1 polymer ?
#
loop_
_entity_poly.entity_id
_entity_poly.type
_entity_poly.pdbx_seq_one_letter_code
_entity_poly.pdbx_strand_id
1 'polypeptide(L)'
;MGHKHIAPGLLCLMVALSLACSGSATTTTAASRRDAYALASCTDTVSCCVQRNPGIPEACGLTAAEAASHMAGVKMAVEAADDALAEWDDSHNAALPEWKRRCIRAYGDCKEDGWQGRCYACFRECEGQQRWPADKCYPKDK
;
A
#
# COMPACT_ATOMS: atom_id res chain seq x y z
N MET A 1 -20.54 -54.61 -5.78
CA MET A 1 -21.18 -55.40 -4.70
C MET A 1 -20.10 -56.22 -4.00
N GLY A 2 -20.22 -56.46 -2.70
CA GLY A 2 -19.21 -57.18 -1.91
C GLY A 2 -17.98 -56.33 -1.55
N HIS A 3 -17.36 -56.45 -0.37
CA HIS A 3 -17.80 -57.16 0.85
C HIS A 3 -17.45 -56.35 2.10
N LYS A 4 -18.31 -56.42 3.13
CA LYS A 4 -17.97 -56.01 4.50
C LYS A 4 -17.52 -57.24 5.27
N HIS A 5 -16.45 -57.13 6.04
CA HIS A 5 -16.20 -57.99 7.19
C HIS A 5 -16.11 -57.13 8.45
N ILE A 6 -16.57 -57.66 9.59
CA ILE A 6 -16.87 -56.93 10.82
C ILE A 6 -16.33 -57.71 12.02
N ALA A 7 -15.69 -56.98 12.95
CA ALA A 7 -15.39 -57.37 14.34
C ALA A 7 -14.41 -58.57 14.55
N PRO A 8 -13.98 -58.87 15.79
CA PRO A 8 -13.98 -58.04 17.00
C PRO A 8 -12.59 -57.88 17.69
N GLY A 9 -12.45 -56.77 18.43
CA GLY A 9 -11.70 -56.55 19.69
C GLY A 9 -10.41 -57.30 20.06
N LEU A 10 -9.47 -56.56 20.66
CA LEU A 10 -9.14 -56.72 22.10
C LEU A 10 -8.55 -55.42 22.68
N LEU A 11 -8.65 -55.23 24.00
CA LEU A 11 -7.95 -54.15 24.72
C LEU A 11 -6.44 -54.39 24.75
N CYS A 12 -5.65 -53.31 24.65
CA CYS A 12 -4.50 -53.14 25.53
C CYS A 12 -4.13 -51.65 25.68
N LEU A 13 -4.08 -51.14 26.91
CA LEU A 13 -3.41 -49.87 27.21
C LEU A 13 -1.90 -50.05 27.04
N MET A 14 -1.21 -49.02 26.56
CA MET A 14 0.12 -48.66 27.06
C MET A 14 0.32 -47.16 27.05
N VAL A 15 1.09 -46.68 28.03
CA VAL A 15 1.28 -45.26 28.34
C VAL A 15 2.62 -44.77 27.79
N ALA A 16 2.62 -43.59 27.16
CA ALA A 16 3.82 -42.77 26.99
C ALA A 16 3.43 -41.29 27.02
N LEU A 17 3.54 -40.65 28.19
CA LEU A 17 3.53 -39.19 28.26
C LEU A 17 4.85 -38.69 27.68
N SER A 18 4.87 -38.31 26.41
CA SER A 18 5.95 -37.49 25.87
C SER A 18 5.89 -36.13 26.57
N LEU A 19 6.86 -35.88 27.45
CA LEU A 19 6.94 -34.65 28.24
C LEU A 19 7.43 -33.50 27.33
N ALA A 20 6.56 -33.07 26.42
CA ALA A 20 6.78 -31.88 25.61
C ALA A 20 6.94 -30.69 26.57
N CYS A 21 8.12 -30.08 26.58
CA CYS A 21 8.38 -28.86 27.33
C CYS A 21 7.74 -27.68 26.57
N SER A 22 6.41 -27.67 26.53
CA SER A 22 5.58 -26.61 25.99
C SER A 22 5.68 -25.39 26.90
N GLY A 23 6.79 -24.66 26.75
CA GLY A 23 6.99 -23.32 27.29
C GLY A 23 6.06 -22.30 26.62
N SER A 24 4.75 -22.53 26.72
CA SER A 24 3.68 -21.65 26.25
C SER A 24 3.56 -20.43 27.16
N ALA A 25 4.64 -19.67 27.26
CA ALA A 25 4.62 -18.30 27.73
C ALA A 25 3.88 -17.46 26.67
N THR A 26 2.56 -17.43 26.77
CA THR A 26 1.62 -16.77 25.84
C THR A 26 1.85 -15.25 25.81
N THR A 27 2.90 -14.86 25.11
CA THR A 27 3.32 -13.48 24.88
C THR A 27 2.72 -12.99 23.57
N THR A 28 1.39 -12.91 23.52
CA THR A 28 0.63 -12.36 22.39
C THR A 28 1.14 -10.96 22.00
N THR A 29 1.63 -10.21 22.99
CA THR A 29 2.33 -8.93 22.88
C THR A 29 3.65 -9.00 22.09
N ALA A 30 4.39 -10.11 22.14
CA ALA A 30 5.69 -10.26 21.47
C ALA A 30 5.55 -10.60 19.98
N ALA A 31 4.48 -11.31 19.59
CA ALA A 31 4.09 -11.42 18.18
C ALA A 31 3.63 -10.05 17.66
N SER A 32 2.60 -9.47 18.28
CA SER A 32 2.03 -8.18 17.88
C SER A 32 3.07 -7.04 17.76
N ARG A 33 4.07 -6.97 18.65
CA ARG A 33 5.16 -5.97 18.53
C ARG A 33 6.08 -6.23 17.33
N ARG A 34 6.31 -7.48 16.93
CA ARG A 34 7.08 -7.81 15.72
C ARG A 34 6.30 -7.50 14.45
N ASP A 35 5.00 -7.75 14.45
CA ASP A 35 4.12 -7.42 13.33
C ASP A 35 4.04 -5.90 13.13
N ALA A 36 3.88 -5.13 14.23
CA ALA A 36 3.96 -3.67 14.21
C ALA A 36 5.34 -3.15 13.73
N TYR A 37 6.44 -3.80 14.11
CA TYR A 37 7.78 -3.49 13.60
C TYR A 37 7.90 -3.73 12.09
N ALA A 38 7.22 -4.73 11.54
CA ALA A 38 7.27 -5.06 10.10
C ALA A 38 6.35 -4.17 9.25
N LEU A 39 5.34 -3.53 9.84
CA LEU A 39 4.32 -2.72 9.17
C LEU A 39 4.58 -1.20 9.20
N ALA A 40 5.73 -0.75 9.73
CA ALA A 40 6.05 0.67 9.84
C ALA A 40 6.30 1.32 8.46
N SER A 41 5.37 2.17 8.00
CA SER A 41 5.41 2.93 6.75
C SER A 41 5.83 4.39 6.98
N CYS A 42 6.83 4.59 7.83
CA CYS A 42 7.32 5.89 8.27
C CYS A 42 8.10 6.66 7.19
N THR A 43 8.04 7.99 7.25
CA THR A 43 8.71 8.90 6.31
C THR A 43 9.95 9.58 6.90
N ASP A 44 10.11 9.58 8.22
CA ASP A 44 11.23 10.21 8.93
C ASP A 44 11.71 9.35 10.11
N THR A 45 12.92 9.60 10.62
CA THR A 45 13.55 8.78 11.68
C THR A 45 12.78 8.77 13.00
N VAL A 46 12.06 9.84 13.33
CA VAL A 46 11.27 9.98 14.55
C VAL A 46 9.93 9.25 14.41
N SER A 47 9.19 9.43 13.30
CA SER A 47 7.99 8.62 13.05
C SER A 47 8.32 7.13 12.90
N CYS A 48 9.47 6.78 12.32
CA CYS A 48 9.97 5.39 12.29
C CYS A 48 10.18 4.84 13.69
N CYS A 49 10.76 5.61 14.62
CA CYS A 49 10.93 5.14 15.98
C CYS A 49 9.58 4.95 16.69
N VAL A 50 8.66 5.91 16.56
CA VAL A 50 7.34 5.89 17.24
C VAL A 50 6.46 4.74 16.74
N GLN A 51 6.33 4.55 15.42
CA GLN A 51 5.57 3.44 14.84
C GLN A 51 6.12 2.07 15.28
N ARG A 52 7.45 1.99 15.44
CA ARG A 52 8.19 0.77 15.77
C ARG A 52 8.25 0.46 17.28
N ASN A 53 7.88 1.43 18.12
CA ASN A 53 7.76 1.30 19.58
C ASN A 53 6.35 1.75 20.05
N PRO A 54 5.27 1.09 19.57
CA PRO A 54 3.91 1.53 19.83
C PRO A 54 3.61 1.56 21.33
N GLY A 55 3.13 2.71 21.81
CA GLY A 55 2.82 2.96 23.22
C GLY A 55 4.03 3.21 24.13
N ILE A 56 5.25 3.36 23.60
CA ILE A 56 6.46 3.71 24.37
C ILE A 56 7.24 4.83 23.64
N PRO A 57 6.69 6.06 23.54
CA PRO A 57 7.34 7.18 22.88
C PRO A 57 8.65 7.62 23.59
N GLU A 58 8.80 7.32 24.87
CA GLU A 58 10.01 7.62 25.65
C GLU A 58 11.22 6.84 25.15
N ALA A 59 11.01 5.68 24.52
CA ALA A 59 12.07 4.92 23.84
C ALA A 59 12.63 5.66 22.59
N CYS A 60 11.95 6.71 22.14
CA CYS A 60 12.33 7.59 21.06
C CYS A 60 12.76 8.99 21.54
N GLY A 61 12.88 9.20 22.86
CA GLY A 61 13.20 10.49 23.46
C GLY A 61 12.05 11.49 23.46
N LEU A 62 10.80 11.04 23.30
CA LEU A 62 9.60 11.88 23.26
C LEU A 62 8.67 11.59 24.43
N THR A 63 7.93 12.59 24.88
CA THR A 63 6.69 12.37 25.64
C THR A 63 5.56 11.90 24.72
N ALA A 64 4.51 11.31 25.30
CA ALA A 64 3.29 10.96 24.56
C ALA A 64 2.63 12.14 23.82
N ALA A 65 2.72 13.37 24.35
CA ALA A 65 2.17 14.56 23.70
C ALA A 65 2.99 14.96 22.46
N GLU A 66 4.32 14.93 22.55
CA GLU A 66 5.20 15.24 21.42
C GLU A 66 5.10 14.18 20.32
N ALA A 67 5.07 12.89 20.69
CA ALA A 67 4.91 11.79 19.73
C ALA A 67 3.55 11.84 19.00
N ALA A 68 2.45 12.15 19.71
CA ALA A 68 1.15 12.38 19.08
C ALA A 68 1.18 13.59 18.13
N SER A 69 1.83 14.67 18.53
CA SER A 69 1.95 15.90 17.71
C SER A 69 2.80 15.69 16.46
N HIS A 70 3.93 14.97 16.59
CA HIS A 70 4.79 14.60 15.45
C HIS A 70 4.05 13.69 14.47
N MET A 71 3.40 12.62 14.96
CA MET A 71 2.63 11.71 14.11
C MET A 71 1.44 12.40 13.42
N ALA A 72 0.79 13.36 14.08
CA ALA A 72 -0.24 14.19 13.45
C ALA A 72 0.35 15.09 12.36
N GLY A 73 1.46 15.80 12.63
CA GLY A 73 2.14 16.65 11.65
C GLY A 73 2.63 15.86 10.43
N VAL A 74 3.22 14.68 10.63
CA VAL A 74 3.63 13.76 9.56
C VAL A 74 2.42 13.30 8.74
N LYS A 75 1.31 12.93 9.39
CA LYS A 75 0.07 12.55 8.68
C LYS A 75 -0.45 13.69 7.81
N MET A 76 -0.54 14.91 8.33
CA MET A 76 -0.96 16.10 7.56
C MET A 76 0.01 16.41 6.40
N ALA A 77 1.31 16.19 6.57
CA ALA A 77 2.30 16.41 5.52
C ALA A 77 2.23 15.35 4.40
N VAL A 78 1.89 14.10 4.73
CA VAL A 78 1.65 13.04 3.73
C VAL A 78 0.32 13.27 3.01
N GLU A 79 -0.78 13.50 3.74
CA GLU A 79 -2.08 13.76 3.12
C GLU A 79 -2.06 15.03 2.25
N ALA A 80 -1.35 16.09 2.66
CA ALA A 80 -1.16 17.27 1.83
C ALA A 80 -0.20 17.08 0.64
N ALA A 81 0.59 15.99 0.60
CA ALA A 81 1.40 15.60 -0.55
C ALA A 81 0.64 14.69 -1.52
N ASP A 82 -0.29 13.87 -1.01
CA ASP A 82 -1.22 13.06 -1.81
C ASP A 82 -2.36 13.92 -2.41
N ASP A 83 -2.90 14.88 -1.66
CA ASP A 83 -3.91 15.86 -2.12
C ASP A 83 -3.31 16.97 -3.00
N ALA A 84 -1.99 17.12 -3.02
CA ALA A 84 -1.31 18.04 -3.93
C ALA A 84 -1.42 17.51 -5.36
N LEU A 85 -2.46 17.96 -6.09
CA LEU A 85 -2.59 17.78 -7.53
C LEU A 85 -1.23 17.94 -8.19
N ALA A 86 -0.73 16.87 -8.82
CA ALA A 86 0.59 16.83 -9.43
C ALA A 86 0.65 17.81 -10.61
N GLU A 87 0.98 19.07 -10.33
CA GLU A 87 1.03 20.13 -11.33
C GLU A 87 2.12 19.79 -12.35
N TRP A 88 1.70 19.38 -13.53
CA TRP A 88 2.56 18.79 -14.54
C TRP A 88 3.52 19.84 -15.11
N ASP A 89 4.76 19.85 -14.60
CA ASP A 89 5.82 20.76 -15.01
C ASP A 89 6.15 20.61 -16.51
N ASP A 90 5.53 21.45 -17.31
CA ASP A 90 5.70 21.53 -18.74
C ASP A 90 6.58 22.70 -19.19
N SER A 91 7.36 23.29 -18.28
CA SER A 91 8.37 24.30 -18.58
C SER A 91 9.36 23.79 -19.65
N HIS A 92 9.79 22.54 -19.53
CA HIS A 92 10.59 21.79 -20.50
C HIS A 92 9.94 21.69 -21.89
N ASN A 93 8.60 21.79 -21.98
CA ASN A 93 7.80 21.76 -23.20
C ASN A 93 7.30 23.16 -23.63
N ALA A 94 7.69 24.24 -22.96
CA ALA A 94 7.09 25.58 -23.16
C ALA A 94 7.23 26.13 -24.59
N ALA A 95 8.27 25.70 -25.33
CA ALA A 95 8.49 26.07 -26.74
C ALA A 95 7.60 25.29 -27.74
N LEU A 96 6.85 24.27 -27.29
CA LEU A 96 5.95 23.52 -28.15
C LEU A 96 4.61 24.25 -28.32
N PRO A 97 3.95 24.12 -29.51
CA PRO A 97 2.59 24.58 -29.69
C PRO A 97 1.65 24.05 -28.61
N GLU A 98 0.74 24.90 -28.13
CA GLU A 98 -0.18 24.61 -27.02
C GLU A 98 -0.99 23.33 -27.24
N TRP A 99 -1.39 23.05 -28.49
CA TRP A 99 -2.05 21.79 -28.85
C TRP A 99 -1.20 20.55 -28.55
N LYS A 100 0.12 20.61 -28.78
CA LYS A 100 1.04 19.49 -28.53
C LYS A 100 1.29 19.33 -27.04
N ARG A 101 1.39 20.43 -26.28
CA ARG A 101 1.43 20.40 -24.80
C ARG A 101 0.19 19.69 -24.23
N ARG A 102 -1.02 19.98 -24.75
CA ARG A 102 -2.25 19.22 -24.41
C ARG A 102 -2.19 17.74 -24.78
N CYS A 103 -1.69 17.39 -25.98
CA CYS A 103 -1.56 15.98 -26.38
C CYS A 103 -0.61 15.20 -25.45
N ILE A 104 0.46 15.83 -24.97
CA ILE A 104 1.43 15.19 -24.07
C ILE A 104 0.83 15.02 -22.66
N ARG A 105 0.12 16.02 -22.11
CA ARG A 105 -0.66 15.89 -20.86
C ARG A 105 -1.61 14.69 -20.93
N ALA A 106 -2.59 14.74 -21.83
CA ALA A 106 -3.62 13.71 -21.94
C ALA A 106 -3.08 12.31 -22.24
N TYR A 107 -1.85 12.19 -22.77
CA TYR A 107 -1.15 10.91 -22.89
C TYR A 107 -0.56 10.42 -21.55
N GLY A 108 0.00 11.31 -20.73
CA GLY A 108 0.40 11.04 -19.35
C GLY A 108 -0.79 10.65 -18.48
N ASP A 109 -1.80 11.52 -18.38
CA ASP A 109 -3.05 11.30 -17.66
C ASP A 109 -3.66 9.92 -18.02
N CYS A 110 -3.79 9.63 -19.32
CA CYS A 110 -4.30 8.34 -19.80
C CYS A 110 -3.41 7.14 -19.40
N LYS A 111 -2.10 7.33 -19.35
CA LYS A 111 -1.11 6.29 -19.01
C LYS A 111 -1.06 5.99 -17.51
N GLU A 112 -1.47 6.92 -16.66
CA GLU A 112 -1.29 6.87 -15.20
C GLU A 112 -2.63 6.69 -14.48
N ASP A 113 -3.65 7.51 -14.76
CA ASP A 113 -4.99 7.42 -14.13
C ASP A 113 -5.86 6.27 -14.71
N GLY A 114 -5.27 5.38 -15.53
CA GLY A 114 -5.93 4.19 -16.04
C GLY A 114 -7.18 4.46 -16.90
N TRP A 115 -7.16 5.51 -17.73
CA TRP A 115 -8.28 5.91 -18.59
C TRP A 115 -8.79 4.79 -19.51
N GLN A 116 -9.99 4.99 -20.05
CA GLN A 116 -10.53 4.17 -21.14
C GLN A 116 -9.73 4.38 -22.44
N GLY A 117 -9.71 3.38 -23.32
CA GLY A 117 -9.11 3.47 -24.66
C GLY A 117 -7.68 2.91 -24.78
N ARG A 118 -6.94 3.34 -25.80
CA ARG A 118 -5.52 2.96 -26.03
C ARG A 118 -4.66 4.21 -26.15
N CYS A 119 -4.07 4.64 -25.04
CA CYS A 119 -3.38 5.94 -24.92
C CYS A 119 -2.39 6.25 -26.06
N TYR A 120 -1.55 5.30 -26.47
CA TYR A 120 -0.60 5.52 -27.57
C TYR A 120 -1.30 5.76 -28.93
N ALA A 121 -2.40 5.06 -29.21
CA ALA A 121 -3.18 5.30 -30.43
C ALA A 121 -3.89 6.67 -30.37
N CYS A 122 -4.45 7.02 -29.21
CA CYS A 122 -5.06 8.34 -28.99
C CYS A 122 -4.03 9.48 -29.08
N PHE A 123 -2.79 9.28 -28.62
CA PHE A 123 -1.69 10.23 -28.82
C PHE A 123 -1.32 10.39 -30.29
N ARG A 124 -1.18 9.29 -31.04
CA ARG A 124 -0.90 9.35 -32.49
C ARG A 124 -2.03 10.00 -33.30
N GLU A 125 -3.29 9.83 -32.87
CA GLU A 125 -4.43 10.57 -33.42
C GLU A 125 -4.38 12.06 -33.04
N CYS A 126 -4.01 12.38 -31.79
CA CYS A 126 -3.82 13.76 -31.31
C CYS A 126 -2.70 14.48 -32.07
N GLU A 127 -1.61 13.79 -32.43
CA GLU A 127 -0.54 14.36 -33.26
C GLU A 127 -0.98 14.71 -34.69
N GLY A 128 -1.92 13.95 -35.26
CA GLY A 128 -2.48 14.23 -36.59
C GLY A 128 -3.57 15.31 -36.55
N GLN A 129 -4.50 15.22 -35.60
CA GLN A 129 -5.70 16.06 -35.51
C GLN A 129 -5.49 17.34 -34.67
N GLN A 130 -4.34 17.49 -34.02
CA GLN A 130 -4.00 18.57 -33.08
C GLN A 130 -4.99 18.73 -31.90
N ARG A 131 -5.75 17.66 -31.60
CA ARG A 131 -6.75 17.61 -30.52
C ARG A 131 -6.89 16.18 -30.03
N TRP A 132 -6.99 16.02 -28.71
CA TRP A 132 -7.15 14.70 -28.09
C TRP A 132 -8.54 14.09 -28.42
N PRO A 133 -8.62 12.80 -28.82
CA PRO A 133 -9.88 12.12 -29.09
C PRO A 133 -10.57 11.71 -27.78
N ALA A 134 -11.16 12.69 -27.10
CA ALA A 134 -11.87 12.51 -25.83
C ALA A 134 -13.12 11.61 -25.92
N ASP A 135 -13.57 11.28 -27.13
CA ASP A 135 -14.58 10.26 -27.45
C ASP A 135 -14.04 8.82 -27.40
N LYS A 136 -12.71 8.64 -27.46
CA LYS A 136 -12.01 7.33 -27.51
C LYS A 136 -11.14 7.07 -26.29
N CYS A 137 -10.53 8.12 -25.74
CA CYS A 137 -9.72 8.05 -24.53
C CYS A 137 -10.16 9.12 -23.52
N TYR A 138 -10.68 8.68 -22.37
CA TYR A 138 -11.26 9.52 -21.32
C TYR A 138 -11.13 8.84 -19.95
N PRO A 139 -11.12 9.61 -18.83
CA PRO A 139 -11.22 9.05 -17.48
C PRO A 139 -12.44 8.13 -17.36
N LYS A 140 -12.32 6.99 -16.68
CA LYS A 140 -13.39 5.98 -16.63
C LYS A 140 -14.66 6.46 -15.93
N ASP A 141 -14.50 7.34 -14.95
CA ASP A 141 -15.58 7.85 -14.10
C ASP A 141 -15.72 9.38 -14.27
N LYS A 142 -16.97 9.85 -14.25
CA LYS A 142 -17.39 11.27 -14.29
C LYS A 142 -18.74 11.44 -13.61
#